data_AF-A0A1Y3XV10-F1
#
_entry.id   AF-A0A1Y3XV10-F1
#
_cell.length_a   1.000
_cell.length_b   1.000
_cell.length_c   1.000
_cell.angle_alpha   90.00
_cell.angle_beta   90.00
_cell.angle_gamma   90.00
#
_symmetry.space_group_name_H-M   'P 1'
#
loop_
_entity.id
_entity.type
_entity.pdbx_description
1 polymer ?
#
loop_
_entity_poly.entity_id
_entity_poly.type
_entity_poly.pdbx_seq_one_letter_code
_entity_poly.pdbx_strand_id
1 'polypeptide(L)'
;MDEVKDRRALIAIGAAVALIACFFIPYSHWDTDIVSGRLVSEGTIVDRGEDAIVVRLYTMTASDDMLETGTFLLLEGYIPDDAYIGQRVRIGYSSSDGLYANPDQVVQVSYYVDGNLLTGFILDKLIPFQSAQTDLQIADIQSDGSQLVYNVAR
;
A
#
# COMPACT_ATOMS: atom_id res chain seq x y z
N MET A 1 -22.76 39.93 19.23
CA MET A 1 -21.49 39.38 18.71
C MET A 1 -21.12 38.05 19.39
N ASP A 2 -21.75 37.69 20.52
CA ASP A 2 -21.46 36.46 21.27
C ASP A 2 -22.14 35.18 20.73
N GLU A 3 -23.35 35.28 20.17
CA GLU A 3 -24.15 34.12 19.74
C GLU A 3 -23.50 33.29 18.61
N VAL A 4 -22.83 33.97 17.66
CA VAL A 4 -22.09 33.29 16.57
C VAL A 4 -20.81 32.62 17.09
N LYS A 5 -20.21 33.15 18.15
CA LYS A 5 -18.98 32.62 18.76
C LYS A 5 -19.30 31.35 19.56
N ASP A 6 -20.41 31.34 20.27
CA ASP A 6 -20.90 30.17 21.04
C ASP A 6 -21.27 28.99 20.14
N ARG A 7 -21.93 29.26 19.01
CA ARG A 7 -22.28 28.21 18.04
C ARG A 7 -21.05 27.56 17.39
N ARG A 8 -20.02 28.35 17.09
CA ARG A 8 -18.73 27.84 16.57
C ARG A 8 -18.03 26.96 17.60
N ALA A 9 -18.06 27.35 18.88
CA ALA A 9 -17.48 26.56 19.97
C ALA A 9 -18.21 25.20 20.12
N LEU A 10 -19.54 25.20 20.09
CA LEU A 10 -20.34 23.96 20.15
C LEU A 10 -20.06 23.03 18.96
N ILE A 11 -19.94 23.58 17.75
CA ILE A 11 -19.58 22.81 16.55
C ILE A 11 -18.18 22.20 16.70
N ALA A 12 -17.21 22.98 17.20
CA ALA A 12 -15.84 22.49 17.41
C ALA A 12 -15.78 21.35 18.44
N ILE A 13 -16.53 21.47 19.53
CA ILE A 13 -16.64 20.40 20.54
C ILE A 13 -17.29 19.15 19.94
N GLY A 14 -18.40 19.31 19.20
CA GLY A 14 -19.05 18.19 18.52
C GLY A 14 -18.11 17.47 17.55
N ALA A 15 -17.34 18.23 16.77
CA ALA A 15 -16.34 17.67 15.86
C ALA A 15 -15.22 16.93 16.61
N ALA A 16 -14.70 17.49 17.71
CA ALA A 16 -13.68 16.85 18.52
C ALA A 16 -14.16 15.51 19.10
N VAL A 17 -15.38 15.46 19.63
CA VAL A 17 -15.98 14.21 20.16
C VAL A 17 -16.14 13.17 19.04
N ALA A 18 -16.60 13.59 17.86
CA ALA A 18 -16.73 12.69 16.71
C ALA A 18 -15.37 12.12 16.28
N LEU A 19 -14.33 12.95 16.17
CA LEU A 19 -12.97 12.51 15.82
C LEU A 19 -12.41 11.52 16.85
N ILE A 20 -12.62 11.77 18.15
CA ILE A 20 -12.22 10.86 19.23
C ILE A 20 -12.97 9.52 19.12
N ALA A 21 -14.28 9.54 18.88
CA ALA A 21 -15.05 8.31 18.73
C ALA A 21 -14.56 7.47 17.55
N CYS A 22 -14.24 8.11 16.42
CA CYS A 22 -13.72 7.45 15.23
C CYS A 22 -12.34 6.79 15.44
N PHE A 23 -11.53 7.33 16.36
CA PHE A 23 -10.24 6.74 16.72
C PHE A 23 -10.37 5.35 17.36
N PHE A 24 -11.49 5.06 18.05
CA PHE A 24 -11.72 3.78 18.72
C PHE A 24 -12.47 2.74 17.88
N ILE A 25 -12.93 3.11 16.68
CA ILE A 25 -13.63 2.18 15.79
C ILE A 25 -12.57 1.49 14.90
N PRO A 26 -12.35 0.17 15.03
CA PRO A 26 -11.37 -0.53 14.21
C PRO A 26 -11.77 -0.48 12.74
N TYR A 27 -10.78 -0.30 11.87
CA TYR A 27 -10.96 -0.23 10.43
C TYR A 27 -9.67 -0.60 9.70
N SER A 28 -9.76 -1.54 8.75
CA SER A 28 -8.64 -1.95 7.92
C SER A 28 -8.62 -1.12 6.63
N HIS A 29 -7.44 -0.61 6.28
CA HIS A 29 -7.25 0.33 5.18
C HIS A 29 -5.88 0.15 4.54
N TRP A 30 -5.70 0.81 3.40
CA TRP A 30 -4.39 0.96 2.78
C TRP A 30 -3.66 2.11 3.46
N ASP A 31 -2.39 1.91 3.80
CA ASP A 31 -1.57 2.90 4.51
C ASP A 31 -1.26 4.16 3.67
N THR A 32 -1.11 3.98 2.36
CA THR A 32 -0.84 5.03 1.38
C THR A 32 -1.69 4.82 0.14
N ASP A 33 -2.11 5.93 -0.46
CA ASP A 33 -2.72 5.91 -1.79
C ASP A 33 -1.64 5.79 -2.88
N ILE A 34 -1.97 5.07 -3.96
CA ILE A 34 -1.12 4.99 -5.15
C ILE A 34 -1.45 6.18 -6.04
N VAL A 35 -0.51 7.12 -6.18
CA VAL A 35 -0.72 8.35 -6.94
C VAL A 35 -0.82 8.02 -8.44
N SER A 36 -1.99 8.31 -9.01
CA SER A 36 -2.44 7.93 -10.35
C SER A 36 -1.46 8.22 -11.49
N GLY A 37 -1.42 7.30 -12.45
CA GLY A 37 -0.42 7.16 -13.54
C GLY A 37 0.12 5.73 -13.64
N ARG A 38 -0.17 4.94 -12.61
CA ARG A 38 0.37 3.61 -12.39
C ARG A 38 -0.74 2.55 -12.43
N LEU A 39 -0.57 1.52 -13.25
CA LEU A 39 -1.36 0.30 -13.13
C LEU A 39 -1.10 -0.30 -11.74
N VAL A 40 -2.09 -0.97 -11.17
CA VAL A 40 -2.00 -1.53 -9.82
C VAL A 40 -2.17 -3.03 -9.88
N SER A 41 -1.26 -3.75 -9.24
CA SER A 41 -1.37 -5.18 -8.98
C SER A 41 -1.45 -5.41 -7.48
N GLU A 42 -2.30 -6.34 -7.06
CA GLU A 42 -2.43 -6.74 -5.66
C GLU A 42 -1.70 -8.07 -5.42
N GLY A 43 -1.25 -8.30 -4.19
CA GLY A 43 -0.62 -9.55 -3.81
C GLY A 43 -0.52 -9.75 -2.29
N THR A 44 0.08 -10.88 -1.90
CA THR A 44 0.41 -11.24 -0.50
C THR A 44 1.93 -11.27 -0.32
N ILE A 45 2.44 -10.73 0.79
CA ILE A 45 3.83 -10.97 1.21
C ILE A 45 3.98 -12.45 1.59
N VAL A 46 4.86 -13.18 0.90
CA VAL A 46 5.13 -14.60 1.15
C VAL A 46 6.49 -14.84 1.79
N ASP A 47 7.42 -13.88 1.66
CA ASP A 47 8.72 -13.89 2.33
C ASP A 47 9.15 -12.44 2.65
N ARG A 48 9.91 -12.26 3.73
CA ARG A 48 10.36 -10.95 4.24
C ARG A 48 11.81 -11.03 4.72
N GLY A 49 12.69 -10.34 4.02
CA GLY A 49 14.05 -10.01 4.43
C GLY A 49 14.15 -8.66 5.15
N GLU A 50 15.38 -8.20 5.36
CA GLU A 50 15.66 -6.88 5.96
C GLU A 50 15.42 -5.72 4.98
N ASP A 51 15.75 -5.94 3.71
CA ASP A 51 15.70 -4.95 2.62
C ASP A 51 14.95 -5.46 1.37
N ALA A 52 14.37 -6.66 1.43
CA ALA A 52 13.57 -7.21 0.33
C ALA A 52 12.32 -7.98 0.81
N ILE A 53 11.22 -7.90 0.06
CA ILE A 53 10.03 -8.74 0.23
C ILE A 53 9.71 -9.52 -1.04
N VAL A 54 9.26 -10.76 -0.88
CA VAL A 54 8.67 -11.53 -1.98
C VAL A 54 7.16 -11.42 -1.89
N VAL A 55 6.53 -10.99 -2.97
CA VAL A 55 5.09 -10.83 -3.09
C VAL A 55 4.55 -11.84 -4.09
N ARG A 56 3.51 -12.58 -3.71
CA ARG A 56 2.72 -13.39 -4.65
C ARG A 56 1.55 -12.59 -5.18
N LEU A 57 1.45 -12.43 -6.49
CA LEU A 57 0.42 -11.62 -7.11
C LEU A 57 -0.94 -12.34 -7.18
N TYR A 58 -2.00 -11.54 -7.16
CA TYR A 58 -3.36 -11.99 -7.43
C TYR A 58 -3.75 -11.77 -8.90
N THR A 59 -4.70 -12.58 -9.36
CA THR A 59 -5.51 -12.28 -10.55
C THR A 59 -6.96 -12.11 -10.11
N MET A 60 -7.64 -11.11 -10.66
CA MET A 60 -9.08 -10.97 -10.48
C MET A 60 -9.78 -11.92 -11.45
N THR A 61 -10.72 -12.71 -10.93
CA THR A 61 -11.70 -13.41 -11.76
C THR A 61 -12.91 -12.49 -12.00
N ALA A 62 -13.80 -12.90 -12.91
CA ALA A 62 -15.07 -12.20 -13.13
C ALA A 62 -16.01 -12.22 -11.90
N SER A 63 -15.67 -12.95 -10.83
CA SER A 63 -16.47 -13.09 -9.60
C SER A 63 -16.00 -12.23 -8.42
N ASP A 64 -15.12 -11.25 -8.65
CA ASP A 64 -14.45 -10.45 -7.60
C ASP A 64 -13.60 -11.27 -6.62
N ASP A 65 -13.47 -12.58 -6.83
CA ASP A 65 -12.59 -13.43 -6.05
C ASP A 65 -11.13 -13.17 -6.46
N MET A 66 -10.30 -12.85 -5.47
CA MET A 66 -8.85 -12.77 -5.67
C MET A 66 -8.28 -14.18 -5.64
N LEU A 67 -7.76 -14.63 -6.78
CA LEU A 67 -7.03 -15.89 -6.86
C LEU A 67 -5.53 -15.60 -6.82
N GLU A 68 -4.84 -16.20 -5.86
CA GLU A 68 -3.38 -16.18 -5.85
C GLU A 68 -2.84 -16.87 -7.12
N THR A 69 -1.92 -16.19 -7.80
CA THR A 69 -1.22 -16.74 -8.95
C THR A 69 0.03 -17.48 -8.51
N GLY A 70 0.59 -18.32 -9.39
CA GLY A 70 1.95 -18.84 -9.22
C GLY A 70 3.05 -17.82 -9.55
N THR A 71 2.71 -16.53 -9.62
CA THR A 71 3.63 -15.46 -10.01
C THR A 71 4.12 -14.74 -8.77
N PHE A 72 5.44 -14.60 -8.70
CA PHE A 72 6.12 -13.94 -7.60
C PHE A 72 6.81 -12.67 -8.11
N LEU A 73 6.92 -11.69 -7.24
CA LEU A 73 7.66 -10.46 -7.45
C LEU A 73 8.58 -10.21 -6.26
N LEU A 74 9.86 -9.92 -6.50
CA LEU A 74 10.79 -9.47 -5.48
C LEU A 74 10.87 -7.96 -5.53
N LEU A 75 10.66 -7.34 -4.37
CA LEU A 75 10.70 -5.89 -4.20
C LEU A 75 11.80 -5.55 -3.20
N GLU A 76 12.76 -4.74 -3.64
CA GLU A 76 13.92 -4.32 -2.87
C GLU A 76 13.81 -2.84 -2.48
N GLY A 77 14.21 -2.52 -1.26
CA GLY A 77 14.23 -1.16 -0.73
C GLY A 77 13.79 -1.08 0.74
N TYR A 78 13.24 0.07 1.12
CA TYR A 78 12.80 0.29 2.49
C TYR A 78 11.49 -0.45 2.78
N ILE A 79 11.55 -1.41 3.70
CA ILE A 79 10.38 -2.17 4.15
C ILE A 79 9.98 -1.66 5.53
N PRO A 80 8.70 -1.30 5.74
CA PRO A 80 8.21 -0.93 7.07
C PRO A 80 8.42 -2.05 8.10
N ASP A 81 8.74 -1.67 9.34
CA ASP A 81 8.95 -2.63 10.45
C ASP A 81 7.69 -3.44 10.77
N ASP A 82 6.52 -2.86 10.51
CA ASP A 82 5.20 -3.46 10.70
C ASP A 82 4.71 -4.26 9.49
N ALA A 83 5.50 -4.38 8.42
CA ALA A 83 5.18 -5.27 7.32
C ALA A 83 5.39 -6.74 7.73
N TYR A 84 4.45 -7.64 7.42
CA TYR A 84 4.52 -9.06 7.85
C TYR A 84 4.07 -10.06 6.77
N ILE A 85 4.53 -11.31 6.90
CA ILE A 85 4.16 -12.41 5.99
C ILE A 85 2.65 -12.68 6.10
N GLY A 86 1.97 -12.78 4.96
CA GLY A 86 0.52 -12.91 4.86
C GLY A 86 -0.21 -11.58 4.71
N GLN A 87 0.48 -10.44 4.82
CA GLN A 87 -0.10 -9.13 4.63
C GLN A 87 -0.39 -8.88 3.14
N ARG A 88 -1.52 -8.22 2.87
CA ARG A 88 -1.90 -7.78 1.53
C ARG A 88 -1.14 -6.51 1.16
N VAL A 89 -0.70 -6.44 -0.10
CA VAL A 89 -0.01 -5.29 -0.66
C VAL A 89 -0.61 -4.89 -2.02
N ARG A 90 -0.47 -3.61 -2.34
CA ARG A 90 -0.76 -3.00 -3.65
C ARG A 90 0.54 -2.46 -4.23
N ILE A 91 0.81 -2.80 -5.48
CA ILE A 91 2.02 -2.41 -6.20
C ILE A 91 1.59 -1.53 -7.37
N GLY A 92 1.89 -0.24 -7.29
CA GLY A 92 1.72 0.72 -8.36
C GLY A 92 2.96 0.82 -9.24
N TYR A 93 2.82 0.59 -10.54
CA TYR A 93 3.89 0.64 -11.55
C TYR A 93 3.48 1.41 -12.80
N SER A 94 4.45 1.93 -13.55
CA SER A 94 4.18 2.78 -14.73
C SER A 94 3.31 2.06 -15.77
N SER A 95 2.27 2.74 -16.28
CA SER A 95 1.43 2.17 -17.35
C SER A 95 2.14 2.06 -18.70
N SER A 96 3.22 2.83 -18.92
CA SER A 96 4.02 2.77 -20.16
C SER A 96 4.87 1.52 -20.23
N ASP A 97 5.38 1.07 -19.08
CA ASP A 97 6.33 -0.03 -19.00
C ASP A 97 5.60 -1.32 -18.59
N GLY A 98 4.60 -1.24 -17.71
CA GLY A 98 4.00 -2.44 -17.14
C GLY A 98 4.92 -3.12 -16.13
N LEU A 99 4.37 -4.04 -15.34
CA LEU A 99 5.04 -4.53 -14.13
C LEU A 99 6.39 -5.22 -14.39
N TYR A 100 6.56 -5.84 -15.55
CA TYR A 100 7.75 -6.65 -15.86
C TYR A 100 8.61 -6.11 -17.00
N ALA A 101 8.28 -4.98 -17.63
CA ALA A 101 9.05 -4.55 -18.80
C ALA A 101 10.34 -3.82 -18.46
N ASN A 102 10.48 -3.32 -17.23
CA ASN A 102 11.69 -2.66 -16.77
C ASN A 102 12.01 -3.11 -15.33
N PRO A 103 13.07 -3.90 -15.11
CA PRO A 103 13.48 -4.31 -13.77
C PRO A 103 13.97 -3.10 -12.95
N ASP A 104 14.60 -2.10 -13.58
CA ASP A 104 15.07 -0.91 -12.88
C ASP A 104 13.95 0.09 -12.53
N GLN A 105 12.68 -0.29 -12.73
CA GLN A 105 11.56 0.61 -12.40
C GLN A 105 11.35 0.68 -10.89
N VAL A 106 11.10 1.90 -10.42
CA VAL A 106 10.65 2.15 -9.05
C VAL A 106 9.14 2.01 -9.00
N VAL A 107 8.62 1.13 -8.16
CA VAL A 107 7.20 0.93 -7.88
C VAL A 107 6.82 1.53 -6.54
N GLN A 108 5.56 1.92 -6.39
CA GLN A 108 5.01 2.35 -5.10
C GLN A 108 4.31 1.17 -4.48
N VAL A 109 4.58 0.90 -3.20
CA VAL A 109 3.94 -0.18 -2.48
C VAL A 109 3.07 0.35 -1.35
N SER A 110 1.83 -0.09 -1.32
CA SER A 110 0.88 0.21 -0.26
C SER A 110 0.57 -1.07 0.50
N TYR A 111 0.59 -0.99 1.83
CA TYR A 111 0.38 -2.11 2.74
C TYR A 111 -1.02 -2.05 3.33
N TYR A 112 -1.69 -3.20 3.39
CA TYR A 112 -2.99 -3.29 4.04
C TYR A 112 -2.78 -3.42 5.55
N VAL A 113 -3.24 -2.42 6.29
CA VAL A 113 -3.00 -2.28 7.72
C VAL A 113 -4.30 -2.20 8.50
N ASP A 114 -4.28 -2.78 9.69
CA ASP A 114 -5.34 -2.63 10.68
C ASP A 114 -5.12 -1.32 11.45
N GLY A 115 -6.08 -0.41 11.35
CA GLY A 115 -6.08 0.82 12.12
C GLY A 115 -7.47 1.19 12.59
N ASN A 116 -7.84 2.45 12.40
CA ASN A 116 -9.13 2.96 12.85
C ASN A 116 -9.82 3.83 11.80
N LEU A 117 -11.11 4.09 12.02
CA LEU A 117 -11.96 4.83 11.09
C LEU A 117 -11.47 6.26 10.88
N LEU A 118 -10.82 6.86 11.88
CA LEU A 118 -10.24 8.19 11.76
C LEU A 118 -9.10 8.19 10.74
N THR A 119 -8.14 7.27 10.85
CA THR A 119 -6.98 7.21 9.94
C THR A 119 -7.37 6.72 8.55
N GLY A 120 -8.12 5.63 8.45
CA GLY A 120 -8.34 4.95 7.18
C GLY A 120 -9.52 5.47 6.34
N PHE A 121 -10.36 6.35 6.88
CA PHE A 121 -11.51 6.86 6.13
C PHE A 121 -11.67 8.38 6.25
N ILE A 122 -11.56 8.93 7.46
CA ILE A 122 -11.79 10.37 7.67
C ILE A 122 -10.59 11.19 7.20
N LEU A 123 -9.37 10.87 7.66
CA LEU A 123 -8.17 11.63 7.31
C LEU A 123 -7.84 11.50 5.82
N ASP A 124 -7.95 10.29 5.27
CA ASP A 124 -7.76 10.01 3.84
C ASP A 124 -8.59 10.93 2.94
N LYS A 125 -9.89 11.12 3.25
CA LYS A 125 -10.77 12.03 2.49
C LYS A 125 -10.47 13.52 2.67
N LEU A 126 -9.84 13.89 3.78
CA LEU A 126 -9.51 15.28 4.10
C LEU A 126 -8.16 15.69 3.52
N ILE A 127 -7.25 14.73 3.33
CA ILE A 127 -5.88 14.95 2.87
C ILE A 127 -5.59 13.92 1.77
N PRO A 128 -5.98 14.18 0.51
CA PRO A 128 -5.92 13.20 -0.59
C PRO A 128 -4.49 12.90 -1.09
N PHE A 129 -3.46 13.31 -0.35
CA PHE A 129 -2.05 13.16 -0.73
C PHE A 129 -1.24 12.72 0.49
N GLN A 130 -1.49 11.50 0.97
CA GLN A 130 -0.50 10.79 1.75
C GLN A 130 0.21 9.84 0.79
N SER A 131 1.37 10.28 0.28
CA SER A 131 2.36 9.39 -0.30
C SER A 131 3.41 9.20 0.79
N ALA A 132 3.33 8.07 1.50
CA ALA A 132 4.49 7.60 2.24
C ALA A 132 5.56 7.19 1.21
N GLN A 133 6.83 7.47 1.48
CA GLN A 133 7.93 7.00 0.64
C GLN A 133 8.08 5.48 0.78
N THR A 134 7.28 4.73 0.02
CA THR A 134 7.36 3.27 -0.13
C THR A 134 7.73 2.92 -1.57
N ASP A 135 8.67 3.69 -2.11
CA ASP A 135 9.25 3.47 -3.42
C ASP A 135 10.23 2.29 -3.32
N LEU A 136 9.87 1.16 -3.95
CA LEU A 136 10.68 -0.06 -4.03
C LEU A 136 11.13 -0.30 -5.47
N GLN A 137 12.24 -0.99 -5.66
CA GLN A 137 12.69 -1.45 -6.99
C GLN A 137 12.26 -2.89 -7.22
N ILE A 138 11.99 -3.24 -8.47
CA ILE A 138 11.75 -4.62 -8.86
C ILE A 138 13.09 -5.31 -9.06
N ALA A 139 13.37 -6.37 -8.32
CA ALA A 139 14.51 -7.22 -8.62
C ALA A 139 14.04 -8.42 -9.45
N ASP A 140 14.72 -8.70 -10.57
CA ASP A 140 14.39 -9.84 -11.41
C ASP A 140 14.49 -11.15 -10.61
N ILE A 141 13.41 -11.93 -10.62
CA ILE A 141 13.35 -13.24 -9.99
C ILE A 141 12.84 -14.31 -10.95
N GLN A 142 13.36 -15.52 -10.77
CA GLN A 142 12.86 -16.71 -11.42
C GLN A 142 11.48 -17.10 -10.85
N SER A 143 10.75 -17.94 -11.58
CA SER A 143 9.44 -18.46 -11.16
C SER A 143 9.48 -19.28 -9.87
N ASP A 144 10.67 -19.70 -9.42
CA ASP A 144 10.90 -20.39 -8.16
C ASP A 144 11.23 -19.45 -6.97
N GLY A 145 11.23 -18.13 -7.19
CA GLY A 145 11.51 -17.12 -6.18
C GLY A 145 13.00 -16.82 -5.96
N SER A 146 13.91 -17.45 -6.70
CA SER A 146 15.33 -17.12 -6.65
C SER A 146 15.67 -15.85 -7.42
N GLN A 147 16.61 -15.05 -6.93
CA GLN A 147 17.15 -13.88 -7.65
C GLN A 147 17.76 -14.32 -8.99
N LEU A 148 17.40 -13.60 -10.04
CA LEU A 148 17.93 -13.81 -11.38
C LEU A 148 19.29 -13.11 -11.47
N VAL A 149 20.36 -13.83 -11.13
CA VAL A 149 21.73 -13.30 -11.22
C VAL A 149 22.24 -13.41 -12.65
N TYR A 150 22.33 -12.27 -13.34
CA TYR A 150 23.03 -12.22 -14.63
C TYR A 150 24.54 -12.40 -14.40
N ASN A 151 25.07 -13.57 -14.75
CA ASN A 151 26.50 -13.76 -14.90
C ASN A 151 26.98 -12.94 -16.10
N VAL A 152 27.31 -11.67 -15.87
CA VAL A 152 27.98 -10.84 -16.88
C VAL A 152 29.43 -11.30 -16.95
N ALA A 153 29.72 -12.19 -17.91
CA ALA A 153 31.09 -12.50 -18.27
C ALA A 153 31.79 -11.20 -18.68
N ARG A 154 32.87 -10.85 -17.98
CA ARG A 154 33.78 -9.75 -18.38
C ARG A 154 34.65 -10.16 -19.56
#